data_AF-A0A086Y0D2-F1
#
_entry.id   AF-A0A086Y0D2-F1
#
_cell.length_a   1.000
_cell.length_b   1.000
_cell.length_c   1.000
_cell.angle_alpha   90.00
_cell.angle_beta   90.00
_cell.angle_gamma   90.00
#
_symmetry.space_group_name_H-M   'P 1'
#
loop_
_entity.id
_entity.type
_entity.pdbx_description
1 polymer ?
#
loop_
_entity_poly.entity_id
_entity_poly.type
_entity_poly.pdbx_seq_one_letter_code
_entity_poly.pdbx_strand_id
1 'polypeptide(L)' 'MRNLLLLLPLSLLAGCAVSTPSADAPPSLLVPCDRPVILPDRALSDREVEVLWGRDRAALVTCRSRHEGLAATFSQF' A
#
# COMPACT_ATOMS: atom_id res chain seq x y z
N MET A 1 39.28 -27.68 6.61
CA MET A 1 37.94 -28.25 6.91
C MET A 1 37.41 -27.80 8.29
N ARG A 2 38.20 -27.80 9.37
CA ARG A 2 37.78 -27.35 10.71
C ARG A 2 37.35 -25.87 10.80
N ASN A 3 37.98 -24.99 10.03
CA ASN A 3 37.60 -23.56 9.99
C ASN A 3 36.30 -23.27 9.21
N LEU A 4 35.90 -24.16 8.29
CA LEU A 4 34.63 -24.03 7.53
C LEU A 4 33.42 -24.39 8.40
N LEU A 5 33.57 -25.34 9.33
CA LEU A 5 32.55 -25.75 10.29
C LEU A 5 32.20 -24.67 11.32
N LEU A 6 33.11 -23.75 11.60
CA LEU A 6 32.90 -22.65 12.56
C LEU A 6 32.20 -21.43 11.94
N LEU A 7 32.20 -21.30 10.62
CA LEU A 7 31.59 -20.16 9.90
C LEU A 7 30.11 -20.36 9.56
N LEU A 8 29.63 -21.60 9.52
CA LEU A 8 28.22 -21.94 9.31
C LEU A 8 27.28 -21.45 10.44
N PRO A 9 27.58 -21.63 11.75
CA PRO A 9 26.68 -21.16 12.81
C PRO A 9 26.67 -19.63 12.91
N LEU A 10 27.76 -18.94 12.57
CA LEU A 10 27.83 -17.47 12.60
C LEU A 10 26.93 -16.79 11.55
N SER A 11 26.71 -17.45 10.41
CA SER A 11 25.89 -16.91 9.32
C SER A 11 24.39 -17.10 9.52
N LEU A 12 23.98 -18.05 10.37
CA LEU A 12 22.58 -18.26 10.75
C LEU A 12 22.07 -17.22 11.76
N LEU A 13 22.96 -16.62 12.57
CA LEU A 13 22.61 -15.62 13.60
C LEU A 13 22.45 -14.20 13.05
N ALA A 14 22.96 -13.90 11.86
CA ALA A 14 22.89 -12.56 11.27
C ALA A 14 21.58 -12.27 10.49
N GLY A 15 20.72 -13.28 10.32
CA GLY A 15 19.56 -13.19 9.41
C GLY A 15 18.24 -12.77 10.04
N CYS A 16 18.13 -12.63 11.37
CA CYS A 16 16.83 -12.54 12.05
C CYS A 16 16.75 -11.37 13.04
N ALA A 17 16.74 -10.11 12.56
CA ALA A 17 16.27 -8.98 13.38
C ALA A 17 15.97 -7.68 12.61
N VAL A 18 15.76 -7.72 11.28
CA VAL A 18 15.27 -6.51 10.58
C VAL A 18 13.75 -6.50 10.69
N SER A 19 13.25 -6.04 11.83
CA SER A 19 11.90 -5.48 11.93
C SER A 19 12.03 -3.99 11.65
N THR A 20 11.46 -3.52 10.54
CA THR A 20 11.23 -2.09 10.38
C THR A 20 10.31 -1.63 11.51
N PRO A 21 10.58 -0.50 12.16
CA PRO A 21 9.61 0.09 13.09
C PRO A 21 8.26 0.18 12.38
N SER A 22 7.21 -0.38 13.00
CA SER A 22 5.85 -0.08 12.57
C SER A 22 5.66 1.40 12.86
N ALA A 23 5.68 2.25 11.84
CA ALA A 23 5.34 3.64 12.03
C ALA A 23 3.88 3.72 12.47
N ASP A 24 3.61 4.44 13.55
CA ASP A 24 2.24 4.74 13.98
C ASP A 24 1.61 5.70 12.97
N ALA A 25 0.96 5.13 11.96
CA ALA A 25 0.24 5.90 10.96
C ALA A 25 -1.11 6.37 11.52
N PRO A 26 -1.54 7.62 11.27
CA PRO A 26 -2.88 8.07 11.57
C PRO A 26 -3.94 7.10 11.00
N PRO A 27 -4.97 6.69 11.77
CA PRO A 27 -5.96 5.73 11.31
C PRO A 27 -6.69 6.15 10.02
N SER A 28 -6.80 7.45 9.76
CA SER A 28 -7.37 8.00 8.53
C SER A 28 -6.60 7.62 7.26
N LEU A 29 -5.31 7.32 7.36
CA LEU A 29 -4.47 6.88 6.23
C LEU A 29 -4.60 5.38 5.95
N LEU A 30 -5.08 4.61 6.94
CA LEU A 30 -5.25 3.16 6.85
C LEU A 30 -6.64 2.75 6.34
N VAL A 31 -7.52 3.72 6.08
CA VAL A 31 -8.84 3.47 5.50
C VAL A 31 -8.67 2.85 4.11
N PRO A 32 -9.29 1.69 3.82
CA PRO A 32 -9.24 1.07 2.50
C PRO A 32 -9.68 2.02 1.39
N CYS A 33 -9.10 1.87 0.21
CA CYS A 33 -9.55 2.63 -0.95
C CYS A 33 -10.93 2.16 -1.42
N ASP A 34 -11.73 3.12 -1.87
CA ASP A 34 -13.07 2.84 -2.38
C ASP A 34 -12.96 1.90 -3.59
N ARG A 35 -13.93 0.99 -3.70
CA ARG A 35 -14.00 0.06 -4.82
C ARG A 35 -14.52 0.77 -6.06
N PRO A 36 -14.14 0.31 -7.27
CA PRO A 36 -14.74 0.82 -8.50
C PRO A 36 -16.26 0.73 -8.49
N VAL A 37 -16.93 1.70 -9.11
CA VAL A 37 -18.38 1.66 -9.26
C VAL A 37 -18.82 0.43 -10.08
N ILE A 38 -19.89 -0.23 -9.65
CA ILE A 38 -20.46 -1.34 -10.42
C ILE A 38 -21.27 -0.74 -11.57
N LEU A 39 -20.89 -1.08 -12.80
CA LEU A 39 -21.59 -0.65 -13.99
C LEU A 39 -22.86 -1.50 -14.19
N PRO A 40 -23.98 -0.88 -14.64
CA PRO A 40 -25.18 -1.63 -14.96
C PRO A 40 -24.98 -2.46 -16.23
N ASP A 41 -25.69 -3.58 -16.32
CA ASP A 41 -25.68 -4.45 -17.51
C ASP A 41 -26.61 -3.89 -18.61
N ARG A 42 -26.26 -2.71 -19.11
CA ARG A 42 -26.90 -2.02 -20.25
C ARG A 42 -25.93 -1.01 -20.87
N ALA A 43 -26.27 -0.53 -22.07
CA ALA A 43 -25.59 0.61 -22.65
C ALA A 43 -25.73 1.85 -21.77
N LEU A 44 -24.62 2.57 -21.58
CA LEU A 44 -24.57 3.84 -20.88
C LEU A 44 -24.66 4.99 -21.87
N SER A 45 -25.37 6.05 -21.50
CA SER A 45 -25.26 7.35 -22.18
C SER A 45 -23.92 8.02 -21.88
N ASP A 46 -23.50 8.95 -22.73
CA ASP A 46 -22.27 9.73 -22.53
C ASP A 46 -22.24 10.40 -21.15
N ARG A 47 -23.38 10.95 -20.73
CA ARG A 47 -23.52 11.57 -19.40
C ARG A 47 -23.32 10.57 -18.27
N GLU A 48 -23.85 9.35 -18.38
CA GLU A 48 -23.65 8.32 -17.36
C GLU A 48 -22.18 7.89 -17.30
N VAL A 49 -21.50 7.76 -18.44
CA VAL A 49 -20.07 7.46 -18.52
C VAL A 49 -19.25 8.53 -17.80
N GLU A 50 -19.47 9.80 -18.12
CA GLU A 50 -18.74 10.92 -17.50
C GLU A 50 -18.91 10.95 -15.97
N VAL A 51 -20.13 10.74 -15.49
CA VAL A 51 -20.43 10.74 -14.05
C VAL A 51 -19.78 9.56 -13.35
N LEU A 52 -19.91 8.35 -13.89
CA LEU A 52 -19.34 7.14 -13.29
C LEU A 52 -17.81 7.18 -13.29
N TRP A 53 -17.22 7.62 -14.40
CA TRP A 53 -15.78 7.83 -14.50
C TRP A 53 -15.28 8.92 -13.55
N GLY A 54 -16.00 10.05 -13.44
CA GLY A 54 -15.65 11.14 -12.54
C GLY A 54 -15.63 10.70 -11.07
N ARG A 55 -16.58 9.84 -10.66
CA ARG A 55 -16.62 9.25 -9.32
C ARG A 55 -15.39 8.38 -9.04
N ASP A 56 -15.10 7.43 -9.94
CA ASP A 56 -13.93 6.56 -9.77
C ASP A 56 -12.62 7.36 -9.77
N ARG A 57 -12.50 8.36 -10.65
CA ARG A 57 -11.31 9.22 -10.70
C ARG A 57 -11.12 9.98 -9.40
N ALA A 58 -12.19 10.53 -8.82
CA ALA A 58 -12.12 11.22 -7.52
C ALA A 58 -11.67 10.26 -6.40
N ALA A 59 -12.25 9.06 -6.35
CA ALA A 59 -11.86 8.02 -5.39
C ALA A 59 -10.38 7.64 -5.50
N LEU A 60 -9.86 7.49 -6.73
CA LEU A 60 -8.44 7.22 -6.96
C LEU A 60 -7.52 8.35 -6.50
N VAL A 61 -7.91 9.61 -6.73
CA VAL A 61 -7.13 10.78 -6.26
C VAL A 61 -7.07 10.82 -4.73
N THR A 62 -8.21 10.60 -4.06
CA THR A 62 -8.25 10.53 -2.59
C THR A 62 -7.43 9.36 -2.04
N CYS A 63 -7.54 8.19 -2.65
CA CYS A 63 -6.73 7.02 -2.32
C CYS A 63 -5.23 7.33 -2.43
N ARG A 64 -4.81 7.93 -3.56
CA ARG A 64 -3.41 8.35 -3.76
C ARG A 64 -2.93 9.29 -2.66
N SER A 65 -3.72 10.29 -2.29
CA SER A 65 -3.36 11.24 -1.23
C SER A 65 -3.10 10.54 0.11
N ARG A 66 -3.90 9.52 0.47
CA ARG A 66 -3.65 8.70 1.68
C ARG A 66 -2.37 7.89 1.56
N HIS A 67 -2.10 7.27 0.41
CA HIS A 67 -0.87 6.52 0.17
C HIS A 67 0.38 7.40 0.22
N GLU A 68 0.32 8.62 -0.31
CA GLU A 68 1.42 9.60 -0.22
C GLU A 68 1.64 10.03 1.23
N GLY A 69 0.58 10.30 1.99
CA GLY A 69 0.68 10.58 3.43
C GLY A 69 1.26 9.42 4.22
N LEU A 70 0.89 8.19 3.88
CA LEU A 70 1.42 6.98 4.50
C LEU A 70 2.91 6.83 4.19
N ALA A 71 3.31 6.94 2.92
CA ALA A 71 4.71 6.89 2.50
C ALA A 71 5.56 7.98 3.19
N ALA A 72 5.03 9.20 3.31
CA ALA A 72 5.70 10.30 4.00
C ALA A 72 5.94 10.00 5.48
N THR A 73 5.01 9.29 6.14
CA THR A 73 5.15 8.84 7.53
C THR A 73 6.29 7.84 7.68
N PHE A 74 6.45 6.92 6.72
CA PHE A 74 7.54 5.93 6.72
C PHE A 74 8.90 6.48 6.27
N SER A 75 8.94 7.59 5.54
CA SER A 75 10.20 8.23 5.11
C SER A 75 10.85 9.15 6.15
N GLN A 76 10.21 9.33 7.32
CA GLN A 76 10.74 10.15 8.41
C GLN A 76 11.59 9.36 9.42
N PHE A 77 11.69 8.03 9.24
CA PHE A 77 12.54 7.13 10.02
C PHE A 77 13.67 6.59 9.14
#